data_AF-A0A1D9BHS3-F1
#
_entry.id   AF-A0A1D9BHS3-F1
#
_cell.length_a   1.000
_cell.length_b   1.000
_cell.length_c   1.000
_cell.angle_alpha   90.00
_cell.angle_beta   90.00
_cell.angle_gamma   90.00
#
_symmetry.space_group_name_H-M   'P 1'
#
loop_
_entity.id
_entity.type
_entity.pdbx_description
1 polymer ?
#
loop_
_entity_poly.entity_id
_entity_poly.type
_entity_poly.pdbx_seq_one_letter_code
_entity_poly.pdbx_strand_id
1 'polypeptide(L)' 'MIKTKNVVMQCPQCGHTDFEQPDNVQDDDFVKCVFCGHQIMLCDLKEAGIEQAKQIIIPEAKKELRQ' A
#
# COMPACT_ATOMS: atom_id res chain seq x y z
N MET A 1 21.58 -8.63 3.56
CA MET A 1 20.57 -7.67 4.05
C MET A 1 19.40 -7.69 3.08
N ILE A 2 18.36 -8.46 3.40
CA ILE A 2 17.16 -8.54 2.57
C ILE A 2 16.46 -7.20 2.76
N LYS A 3 16.58 -6.30 1.77
CA LYS A 3 15.78 -5.07 1.74
C LYS A 3 14.35 -5.52 1.50
N THR A 4 13.65 -5.90 2.57
CA THR A 4 12.20 -5.93 2.59
C THR A 4 11.81 -4.52 2.19
N LYS A 5 11.48 -4.34 0.91
CA LYS A 5 10.84 -3.13 0.44
C LYS A 5 9.52 -3.13 1.20
N ASN A 6 9.52 -2.49 2.37
CA ASN A 6 8.31 -2.14 3.08
C ASN A 6 7.57 -1.24 2.09
N VAL A 7 6.71 -1.85 1.28
CA VAL A 7 5.72 -1.12 0.51
C VAL A 7 4.83 -0.54 1.59
N VAL A 8 5.14 0.68 1.95
CA VAL A 8 4.37 1.48 2.89
C VAL A 8 3.05 1.74 2.17
N MET A 9 2.05 0.91 2.44
CA MET A 9 0.75 0.99 1.80
C MET A 9 0.02 2.22 2.32
N GLN A 10 -0.30 3.15 1.43
CA GLN A 10 -1.07 4.33 1.79
C GLN A 10 -2.56 4.01 1.66
N CYS A 11 -3.33 4.52 2.62
CA CYS A 11 -4.77 4.49 2.58
C CYS A 11 -5.26 5.22 1.34
N PRO A 12 -6.06 4.56 0.47
CA PRO A 12 -6.55 5.19 -0.75
C PRO A 12 -7.49 6.37 -0.48
N GLN A 13 -8.06 6.49 0.73
CA GLN A 13 -8.91 7.62 1.11
C GLN A 13 -8.14 8.84 1.63
N CYS A 14 -7.10 8.63 2.46
CA CYS A 14 -6.45 9.74 3.18
C CYS A 14 -4.94 9.83 2.97
N GLY A 15 -4.32 8.85 2.31
CA GLY A 15 -2.88 8.81 2.07
C GLY A 15 -2.03 8.41 3.30
N HIS A 16 -2.65 8.15 4.45
CA HIS A 16 -1.96 7.68 5.66
C HIS A 16 -1.71 6.18 5.63
N THR A 17 -0.68 5.73 6.33
CA THR A 17 -0.16 4.35 6.23
C THR A 17 -0.39 3.53 7.49
N ASP A 18 -1.26 4.03 8.35
CA ASP A 18 -1.47 3.53 9.70
C ASP A 18 -2.86 2.92 9.79
N PHE A 19 -2.85 1.61 9.99
CA PHE A 19 -4.04 0.78 10.00
C PHE A 19 -4.05 -0.05 11.28
N GLU A 20 -5.21 -0.08 11.93
CA GLU A 20 -5.51 -0.98 13.03
C GLU A 20 -5.68 -2.39 12.45
N GLN A 21 -4.80 -3.30 12.87
CA GLN A 21 -4.79 -4.70 12.51
C GLN A 21 -5.13 -5.54 13.75
N PRO A 22 -5.95 -6.59 13.64
CA PRO A 22 -6.19 -7.50 14.75
C PRO A 22 -4.97 -8.37 15.04
N ASP A 23 -4.89 -8.89 16.27
CA ASP A 23 -3.80 -9.76 16.76
C ASP A 23 -3.59 -11.01 15.88
N ASN A 24 -4.65 -11.51 15.26
CA ASN A 24 -4.63 -12.69 14.40
C ASN A 24 -4.98 -12.32 12.95
N VAL A 25 -4.03 -11.63 12.28
CA VAL A 25 -4.19 -11.17 10.89
C VAL A 25 -4.43 -12.34 9.94
N GLN A 26 -5.56 -12.31 9.24
CA GLN A 26 -5.88 -13.20 8.12
C GLN A 26 -6.00 -12.37 6.83
N ASP A 27 -5.74 -12.96 5.66
CA ASP A 27 -5.87 -12.24 4.38
C ASP A 27 -7.33 -11.79 4.11
N ASP A 28 -8.32 -12.50 4.66
CA ASP A 28 -9.75 -12.13 4.62
C ASP A 28 -10.17 -11.15 5.74
N ASP A 29 -9.22 -10.67 6.56
CA ASP A 29 -9.52 -9.76 7.64
C ASP A 29 -9.68 -8.31 7.14
N PHE A 30 -10.42 -7.48 7.88
CA PHE A 30 -10.66 -6.09 7.54
C PHE A 30 -9.82 -5.19 8.43
N VAL A 31 -8.95 -4.41 7.80
CA VAL A 31 -8.14 -3.42 8.50
C VAL A 31 -8.80 -2.06 8.42
N LYS A 32 -8.70 -1.29 9.51
CA LYS A 32 -9.28 0.04 9.59
C LYS A 32 -8.19 1.08 9.65
N CYS A 33 -8.23 2.07 8.76
CA CYS A 33 -7.32 3.20 8.82
C CYS A 33 -7.59 4.01 10.11
N VAL A 34 -6.55 4.21 10.91
CA VAL A 34 -6.66 4.94 12.20
C VAL A 34 -6.98 6.42 11.97
N PHE A 35 -6.61 6.96 10.80
CA PHE A 35 -6.75 8.37 10.48
C PHE A 35 -8.14 8.77 9.98
N CYS A 36 -8.65 8.09 8.95
CA CYS A 36 -9.96 8.41 8.39
C CYS A 36 -11.08 7.44 8.81
N GLY A 37 -10.74 6.34 9.49
CA GLY A 37 -11.68 5.30 9.87
C GLY A 37 -12.13 4.40 8.72
N HIS A 38 -11.53 4.51 7.53
CA HIS A 38 -11.86 3.68 6.37
C HIS A 38 -11.51 2.22 6.61
N GLN A 39 -12.47 1.31 6.40
CA GLN A 39 -12.26 -0.13 6.50
C GLN A 39 -12.04 -0.72 5.11
N ILE A 40 -10.99 -1.52 4.97
CA ILE A 40 -10.61 -2.19 3.72
C ILE A 40 -10.14 -3.62 4.04
N MET A 41 -10.46 -4.59 3.18
CA MET A 41 -9.95 -5.95 3.34
C MET A 41 -8.43 -5.95 3.20
N LEU A 42 -7.74 -6.77 4.00
CA LEU A 42 -6.30 -6.92 3.93
C LEU A 42 -5.88 -7.41 2.53
N CYS A 43 -6.64 -8.32 1.92
CA CYS A 43 -6.43 -8.79 0.56
C CYS A 43 -6.45 -7.63 -0.46
N ASP A 44 -7.53 -6.84 -0.47
CA ASP A 44 -7.66 -5.64 -1.33
C ASP A 44 -6.57 -4.60 -1.04
N LEU A 45 -6.25 -4.36 0.24
CA LEU A 45 -5.21 -3.41 0.62
C LEU A 45 -3.86 -3.85 0.06
N LYS A 46 -3.54 -5.13 0.18
CA LYS A 46 -2.31 -5.75 -0.36
C LYS A 46 -2.22 -5.63 -1.87
N GLU A 47 -3.32 -5.84 -2.59
CA GLU A 47 -3.38 -5.60 -4.04
C GLU A 47 -3.16 -4.12 -4.37
N ALA A 48 -3.87 -3.22 -3.69
CA ALA A 48 -3.73 -1.78 -3.87
C ALA A 48 -2.30 -1.29 -3.55
N GLY A 49 -1.65 -1.87 -2.53
CA GLY A 49 -0.25 -1.60 -2.20
C GLY A 49 0.72 -2.06 -3.27
N ILE A 50 0.49 -3.23 -3.87
CA ILE A 50 1.28 -3.72 -5.01
C ILE A 50 1.13 -2.77 -6.20
N GLU A 51 -0.08 -2.28 -6.48
CA GLU A 51 -0.32 -1.29 -7.54
C GLU A 51 0.38 0.05 -7.25
N GLN A 52 0.27 0.56 -6.02
CA GLN A 52 0.98 1.77 -5.59
C GLN A 52 2.50 1.60 -5.72
N ALA A 53 3.04 0.47 -5.25
CA ALA A 53 4.45 0.15 -5.40
C ALA A 53 4.85 0.13 -6.87
N LYS A 54 4.13 -0.58 -7.74
CA LYS A 54 4.40 -0.63 -9.18
C LYS A 54 4.43 0.76 -9.82
N GLN A 55 3.55 1.68 -9.40
CA GLN A 55 3.60 3.06 -9.89
C GLN A 55 4.84 3.82 -9.41
N ILE A 56 5.30 3.58 -8.18
CA ILE A 56 6.48 4.24 -7.59
C ILE A 56 7.80 3.65 -8.13
N ILE A 57 7.87 2.35 -8.47
CA ILE A 57 9.10 1.72 -9.03
C ILE A 57 9.28 2.01 -10.54
N ILE A 58 8.44 2.84 -11.15
CA ILE A 58 8.68 3.39 -12.49
C ILE A 58 9.05 4.88 -12.42
N PRO A 59 10.20 5.31 -11.86
CA PRO A 59 10.73 6.65 -12.13
C PRO A 59 11.58 6.71 -13.42
N GLU A 60 12.09 5.59 -13.95
CA GLU A 60 13.19 5.60 -14.95
C GLU A 60 12.87 4.94 -16.31
N ALA A 61 11.62 4.98 -16.78
CA ALA A 61 11.29 4.57 -18.17
C ALA A 61 10.58 5.67 -18.99
N LYS A 62 10.59 6.92 -18.50
CA LYS A 62 9.96 8.09 -19.18
C LYS A 62 10.86 9.31 -19.29
N LYS A 63 12.19 9.18 -19.16
CA LYS A 63 13.13 10.30 -19.31
C LYS A 63 14.16 10.21 -20.44
N GLU A 64 14.02 9.27 -21.39
CA GLU A 64 15.00 9.08 -22.49
C GLU A 64 14.38 9.15 -23.90
N LEU A 65 13.26 9.89 -24.10
CA LEU A 65 12.67 10.12 -25.43
C LEU A 65 12.24 11.57 -25.68
N ARG A 66 12.96 12.54 -25.09
CA ARG A 66 12.90 13.93 -25.57
C ARG A 66 14.31 14.46 -25.83
N GLN A 67 14.67 14.26 -27.10
CA GLN A 67 15.55 15.05 -27.98
C GLN A 67 17.05 15.04 -27.72
#